data_AF-A0A7W9UUP7-F1
#
_entry.id   AF-A0A7W9UUP7-F1
#
_cell.length_a   1.000
_cell.length_b   1.000
_cell.length_c   1.000
_cell.angle_alpha   90.00
_cell.angle_beta   90.00
_cell.angle_gamma   90.00
#
_symmetry.space_group_name_H-M   'P 1'
#
loop_
_entity.id
_entity.type
_entity.pdbx_description
1 polymer ?
#
loop_
_entity_poly.entity_id
_entity_poly.type
_entity_poly.pdbx_seq_one_letter_code
_entity_poly.pdbx_strand_id
1 'polypeptide(L)' 'MPQGGGDPAVHHRCPGEDVTLTVLETLAPRLAALRYDVPAQDLSIPLKRIPTAPRSGFVMTCVR' A
#
# COMPACT_ATOMS: atom_id res chain seq x y z
N MET A 1 3.06 -12.21 9.23
CA MET A 1 1.75 -11.60 8.88
C MET A 1 1.69 -10.21 9.50
N PRO A 2 1.65 -9.13 8.69
CA PRO A 2 1.69 -7.76 9.18
C PRO A 2 0.40 -7.31 9.89
N GLN A 3 -0.70 -8.08 9.75
CA GLN A 3 -2.00 -7.76 10.34
C GLN A 3 -2.33 -8.67 11.56
N GLY A 4 -1.32 -8.96 12.37
CA GLY A 4 -1.45 -9.93 13.47
C GLY A 4 -1.21 -11.37 13.00
N GLY A 5 -0.82 -12.24 13.92
CA GLY A 5 -0.51 -13.65 13.66
C GLY A 5 -1.49 -14.62 14.32
N GLY A 6 -1.31 -15.91 14.04
CA GLY A 6 -2.14 -16.99 14.57
C GLY A 6 -3.26 -17.43 13.60
N ASP A 7 -3.95 -18.49 13.98
CA ASP A 7 -5.18 -18.95 13.34
C ASP A 7 -6.31 -17.92 13.54
N PRO A 8 -6.90 -17.38 12.46
CA PRO A 8 -7.99 -16.41 12.55
C PRO A 8 -9.26 -16.94 13.21
N ALA A 9 -9.48 -18.26 13.27
CA ALA A 9 -10.65 -18.86 13.90
C ALA A 9 -10.59 -18.82 15.43
N VAL A 10 -9.39 -18.77 16.02
CA VAL A 10 -9.17 -18.89 17.48
C VAL A 10 -8.29 -17.79 18.08
N HIS A 11 -7.78 -16.85 17.27
CA HIS A 11 -6.94 -15.74 17.71
C HIS A 11 -7.36 -14.40 17.10
N HIS A 12 -6.72 -13.32 17.54
CA HIS A 12 -6.99 -11.94 17.12
C HIS A 12 -6.27 -11.53 15.83
N ARG A 13 -6.07 -12.48 14.89
CA ARG A 13 -5.59 -12.13 13.55
C ARG A 13 -6.64 -11.25 12.87
N CYS A 14 -6.19 -10.23 12.14
CA CYS A 14 -7.10 -9.28 11.51
C CYS A 14 -8.07 -9.99 10.55
N PRO A 15 -9.39 -9.82 10.70
CA PRO A 15 -10.37 -10.41 9.79
C PRO A 15 -10.37 -9.75 8.39
N GLY A 16 -9.68 -8.62 8.24
CA GLY A 16 -9.57 -7.86 6.98
C GLY A 16 -8.34 -8.19 6.13
N GLU A 17 -7.56 -9.21 6.49
CA GLU A 17 -6.32 -9.54 5.75
C GLU A 17 -6.60 -10.00 4.33
N ASP A 18 -7.60 -10.87 4.13
CA ASP A 18 -7.99 -11.34 2.79
C ASP A 18 -8.53 -10.19 1.93
N VAL A 19 -9.25 -9.24 2.53
CA VAL A 19 -9.70 -8.01 1.84
C VAL A 19 -8.50 -7.18 1.42
N THR A 20 -7.52 -7.00 2.31
CA THR A 20 -6.31 -6.22 2.00
C THR A 20 -5.52 -6.88 0.87
N LEU A 21 -5.33 -8.19 0.90
CA LEU A 21 -4.66 -8.95 -0.14
C LEU A 21 -5.41 -8.81 -1.47
N THR A 22 -6.73 -9.03 -1.47
CA THR A 22 -7.56 -8.93 -2.68
C THR A 22 -7.46 -7.55 -3.33
N VAL A 23 -7.50 -6.47 -2.54
CA VAL A 23 -7.35 -5.09 -3.04
C VAL A 23 -5.97 -4.90 -3.69
N LEU A 24 -4.90 -5.35 -3.03
CA LEU A 24 -3.54 -5.23 -3.56
C LEU A 24 -3.34 -6.06 -4.82
N GLU A 25 -3.78 -7.32 -4.83
CA GLU A 25 -3.70 -8.22 -5.99
C GLU A 25 -4.50 -7.70 -7.18
N THR A 26 -5.63 -7.02 -6.93
CA THR A 26 -6.46 -6.44 -7.99
C THR A 26 -5.87 -5.15 -8.55
N LEU A 27 -5.34 -4.27 -7.70
CA LEU A 27 -4.92 -2.92 -8.09
C LEU A 27 -3.46 -2.86 -8.54
N ALA A 28 -2.56 -3.62 -7.94
CA ALA A 28 -1.12 -3.54 -8.26
C ALA A 28 -0.82 -3.83 -9.74
N PRO A 29 -1.39 -4.86 -10.40
CA PRO A 29 -1.18 -5.08 -11.83
C PRO A 29 -1.76 -3.95 -12.70
N ARG A 30 -2.89 -3.37 -12.29
CA ARG A 30 -3.52 -2.25 -13.01
C ARG A 30 -2.67 -0.99 -12.94
N LEU A 31 -2.14 -0.67 -11.76
CA LEU A 31 -1.19 0.43 -11.58
C LEU A 31 0.09 0.19 -12.37
N ALA A 32 0.61 -1.04 -12.41
CA ALA A 32 1.80 -1.38 -13.19
C ALA A 32 1.60 -1.24 -14.71
N ALA A 33 0.37 -1.38 -15.20
CA ALA A 33 0.03 -1.20 -16.61
C ALA A 33 -0.38 0.24 -16.96
N LEU A 34 -0.68 1.08 -15.97
CA LEU A 34 -1.11 2.47 -16.15
C LEU A 34 0.06 3.33 -16.64
N ARG A 35 -0.19 4.23 -17.58
CA ARG A 35 0.83 5.20 -18.01
C ARG A 35 0.68 6.48 -17.21
N TYR A 36 1.75 6.92 -16.56
CA TYR A 36 1.79 8.15 -15.80
C TYR A 36 3.24 8.64 -15.69
N ASP A 37 3.39 9.93 -15.42
CA ASP A 37 4.69 10.54 -15.12
C ASP A 37 4.85 10.69 -13.60
N VAL A 38 6.07 10.54 -13.12
CA VAL A 38 6.46 10.78 -11.72
C VAL A 38 7.36 12.02 -11.70
N PRO A 39 6.86 13.21 -11.33
CA PRO A 39 7.69 14.40 -11.27
C PRO A 39 8.72 14.30 -10.14
N ALA A 40 9.75 15.16 -10.18
CA ALA A 40 10.70 15.29 -9.08
C ALA A 40 9.96 15.62 -7.77
N GLN A 41 10.16 14.79 -6.74
CA GLN A 41 9.46 14.89 -5.46
C GLN A 41 10.25 14.18 -4.35
N ASP A 42 9.93 14.49 -3.09
CA ASP A 42 10.53 13.80 -1.94
C ASP A 42 9.81 12.46 -1.69
N LEU A 43 10.46 11.37 -2.10
CA LEU A 43 9.97 10.01 -1.90
C LEU A 43 10.51 9.36 -0.61
N SER A 44 11.21 10.10 0.26
CA SER A 44 11.72 9.52 1.51
C SER A 44 10.58 9.06 2.41
N ILE A 45 10.77 7.91 3.07
CA ILE A 45 9.79 7.29 3.98
C ILE A 45 10.30 7.49 5.42
N PRO A 46 9.68 8.37 6.23
CA PRO A 46 10.15 8.64 7.58
C PRO A 46 9.77 7.48 8.53
N LEU A 47 10.77 6.83 9.12
CA LEU A 47 10.55 5.73 10.09
C LEU A 47 10.11 6.22 11.48
N LYS A 48 10.23 7.52 11.75
CA LYS A 48 9.86 8.17 13.02
C LYS A 48 8.45 8.77 13.04
N ARG A 49 7.59 8.40 12.08
CA ARG A 49 6.21 8.86 11.95
C ARG A 49 5.30 7.66 11.71
N ILE A 50 4.18 7.59 12.43
CA ILE A 50 3.17 6.52 12.29
C ILE A 50 1.78 7.16 12.07
N PRO A 51 1.02 6.73 11.04
CA PRO A 51 1.43 5.82 9.97
C PRO A 51 2.48 6.48 9.06
N THR A 52 3.35 5.66 8.45
CA THR A 52 4.38 6.16 7.52
C THR A 52 3.91 6.05 6.07
N ALA A 53 4.44 6.93 5.22
CA ALA A 53 4.24 7.00 3.77
C ALA A 53 5.36 7.88 3.16
N PRO A 54 5.61 7.84 1.83
CA PRO A 54 6.47 8.82 1.18
C PRO A 54 6.05 10.24 1.56
N ARG A 55 7.01 11.14 1.84
CA ARG A 55 6.71 12.50 2.31
C ARG A 55 5.78 13.28 1.37
N SER A 56 5.95 13.09 0.07
CA SER A 56 5.11 13.69 -0.98
C SER A 56 3.77 12.99 -1.21
N GLY A 57 3.58 11.77 -0.68
CA GLY A 57 2.39 10.97 -0.95
C GLY A 57 2.37 10.27 -2.31
N PHE A 58 3.50 10.20 -3.03
CA PHE A 58 3.61 9.61 -4.37
C PHE A 58 2.72 10.32 -5.41
N VAL A 59 3.09 11.54 -5.76
CA VAL A 59 2.40 12.36 -6.78
C VAL A 59 2.63 11.75 -8.16
N MET A 60 1.52 11.55 -8.89
CA MET A 60 1.50 11.13 -10.29
C MET A 60 0.92 12.25 -11.15
N THR A 61 1.45 12.44 -12.36
CA THR A 61 0.95 13.40 -13.35
C THR A 61 0.71 12.71 -14.69
N CYS A 62 -0.01 13.37 -15.60
CA CYS A 62 -0.18 12.88 -16.97
C CYS A 62 -0.72 11.44 -17.07
N VAL A 63 -1.67 11.07 -16.21
CA VAL A 63 -2.26 9.72 -16.16
C VAL A 63 -3.03 9.41 -17.44
N ARG A 64 -2.78 8.24 -18.04
CA ARG A 64 -3.30 7.78 -19.33
C ARG A 64 -3.56 6.27 -19.34
#